data_AF-A0A961WS91-F1
#
_entry.id   AF-A0A961WS91-F1
#
_cell.length_a   1.000
_cell.length_b   1.000
_cell.length_c   1.000
_cell.angle_alpha   90.00
_cell.angle_beta   90.00
_cell.angle_gamma   90.00
#
_symmetry.space_group_name_H-M   'P 1'
#
loop_
_entity.id
_entity.type
_entity.pdbx_description
1 polymer ?
#
loop_
_entity_poly.entity_id
_entity_poly.type
_entity_poly.pdbx_seq_one_letter_code
_entity_poly.pdbx_strand_id
1 'polypeptide(L)'
;MASTYHDVYQGWKADPESFWKEQAGEIDWFTPFDKVFDADEGVYGRWFTGATCNTCYNAIDRHVERGRAGQAAIIYDSPITGSQRTITYEELKDEVEALASVMQDRGISKGDRVIIYMPMVPEAAFAMLACARLGAIHSVVFGGFAARELATRIDDATPKMIISASCGIEPNRVVAYKPLLDEAIEMAASKPESCIILQREQNVCDLIPGRDIDYAQAVGAARSAGVEIPCTPVASTDPLYILYTSGTTGQPKGVVRDNGGHMVALKWTMKAIYNVEPGEVYWAASDVGWVVGHSYIVYAPLLQGCTTILFEGKPVGTPDAGTFWRVISEHNVSTLFTAPTAFRAIK
;
A
#
# COMPACT_ATOMS: atom_id res chain seq x y z
N MET A 1 -12.04 -27.99 -16.14
CA MET A 1 -10.61 -28.37 -16.19
C MET A 1 -10.32 -29.20 -14.95
N ALA A 2 -9.50 -30.26 -15.07
CA ALA A 2 -9.03 -31.00 -13.90
C ALA A 2 -8.17 -30.08 -13.02
N SER A 3 -8.29 -30.20 -11.70
CA SER A 3 -7.48 -29.40 -10.77
C SER A 3 -6.01 -29.78 -10.90
N THR A 4 -5.15 -28.80 -11.20
CA THR A 4 -3.69 -28.94 -11.27
C THR A 4 -3.02 -28.74 -9.91
N TYR A 5 -3.79 -28.50 -8.84
CA TYR A 5 -3.26 -28.19 -7.50
C TYR A 5 -2.30 -29.25 -6.98
N HIS A 6 -2.62 -30.53 -7.18
CA HIS A 6 -1.76 -31.62 -6.72
C HIS A 6 -0.39 -31.56 -7.42
N ASP A 7 -0.38 -31.36 -8.72
CA ASP A 7 0.85 -31.31 -9.52
C ASP A 7 1.70 -30.09 -9.13
N VAL A 8 1.08 -28.91 -8.99
CA VAL A 8 1.74 -27.68 -8.54
C VAL A 8 2.37 -27.87 -7.14
N TYR A 9 1.60 -28.43 -6.21
CA TYR A 9 2.06 -28.62 -4.83
C TYR A 9 3.15 -29.69 -4.72
N GLN A 10 3.05 -30.79 -5.47
CA GLN A 10 4.11 -31.81 -5.51
C GLN A 10 5.36 -31.26 -6.19
N GLY A 11 5.22 -30.45 -7.25
CA GLY A 11 6.33 -29.78 -7.91
C GLY A 11 7.12 -28.91 -6.94
N TRP A 12 6.44 -28.00 -6.22
CA TRP A 12 7.07 -27.18 -5.19
C TRP A 12 7.72 -28.02 -4.08
N LYS A 13 7.07 -29.08 -3.59
CA LYS A 13 7.64 -29.93 -2.55
C LYS A 13 8.90 -30.69 -2.98
N ALA A 14 8.93 -31.13 -4.25
CA ALA A 14 10.04 -31.88 -4.80
C ALA A 14 11.25 -30.99 -5.08
N ASP A 15 11.01 -29.77 -5.56
CA ASP A 15 12.05 -28.78 -5.87
C ASP A 15 11.56 -27.34 -5.62
N PRO A 16 11.64 -26.86 -4.36
CA PRO A 16 11.14 -25.53 -4.01
C PRO A 16 11.96 -24.41 -4.65
N GLU A 17 13.26 -24.61 -4.87
CA GLU A 17 14.11 -23.58 -5.49
C GLU A 17 13.75 -23.39 -6.96
N SER A 18 13.60 -24.47 -7.73
CA SER A 18 13.18 -24.33 -9.13
C SER A 18 11.79 -23.75 -9.25
N PHE A 19 10.85 -24.15 -8.38
CA PHE A 19 9.51 -23.58 -8.36
C PHE A 19 9.53 -22.06 -8.14
N TRP A 20 10.23 -21.60 -7.10
CA TRP A 20 10.29 -20.17 -6.81
C TRP A 20 11.14 -19.39 -7.81
N LYS A 21 12.14 -20.01 -8.44
CA LYS A 21 12.89 -19.42 -9.55
C LYS A 21 11.98 -19.13 -10.75
N GLU A 22 11.09 -20.06 -11.09
CA GLU A 22 10.10 -19.88 -12.16
C GLU A 22 9.19 -18.69 -11.83
N GLN A 23 8.62 -18.65 -10.63
CA GLN A 23 7.73 -17.55 -10.23
C GLN A 23 8.46 -16.20 -10.18
N ALA A 24 9.75 -16.20 -9.82
CA ALA A 24 10.56 -14.99 -9.82
C ALA A 24 10.87 -14.45 -11.23
N GLY A 25 10.73 -15.27 -12.28
CA GLY A 25 10.86 -14.84 -13.67
C GLY A 25 9.77 -13.87 -14.13
N GLU A 26 8.67 -13.78 -13.39
CA GLU A 26 7.54 -12.86 -13.64
C GLU A 26 7.74 -11.45 -13.03
N ILE A 27 8.86 -11.25 -12.34
CA ILE A 27 9.26 -9.98 -11.73
C ILE A 27 10.38 -9.34 -12.55
N ASP A 28 10.29 -8.03 -12.73
CA ASP A 28 11.29 -7.24 -13.39
C ASP A 28 12.39 -6.85 -12.39
N TRP A 29 13.52 -7.54 -12.50
CA TRP A 29 14.74 -7.29 -11.73
C TRP A 29 15.67 -6.36 -12.50
N PHE A 30 16.24 -5.37 -11.83
CA PHE A 30 17.29 -4.52 -12.40
C PHE A 30 18.64 -5.25 -12.45
N THR A 31 18.91 -6.07 -11.43
CA THR A 31 20.02 -7.03 -11.39
C THR A 31 19.44 -8.37 -10.95
N PRO A 32 19.72 -9.48 -11.67
CA PRO A 32 19.20 -10.80 -11.31
C PRO A 32 19.75 -11.28 -9.97
N PHE A 33 19.05 -12.23 -9.33
CA PHE A 33 19.51 -12.84 -8.08
C PHE A 33 20.62 -13.87 -8.33
N ASP A 34 21.55 -13.96 -7.39
CA ASP A 34 22.60 -14.97 -7.38
C ASP A 34 22.08 -16.31 -6.83
N LYS A 35 21.22 -16.25 -5.80
CA LYS A 35 20.58 -17.42 -5.17
C LYS A 35 19.08 -17.20 -5.02
N VAL A 36 18.32 -18.27 -5.20
CA VAL A 36 16.87 -18.27 -4.95
C VAL A 36 16.59 -18.20 -3.45
N PHE A 37 17.29 -19.00 -2.66
CA PHE A 37 17.23 -18.97 -1.20
C PHE A 37 18.64 -19.09 -0.63
N ASP A 38 19.00 -18.17 0.27
CA ASP A 38 20.25 -18.21 1.02
C ASP A 38 19.93 -18.47 2.50
N ALA A 39 20.22 -19.68 2.97
CA ALA A 39 19.98 -20.09 4.34
C ALA A 39 20.93 -19.40 5.35
N ASP A 40 22.07 -18.90 4.88
CA ASP A 40 23.10 -18.28 5.72
C ASP A 40 22.86 -16.76 5.92
N GLU A 41 21.94 -16.16 5.17
CA GLU A 41 21.63 -14.73 5.27
C GLU A 41 20.48 -14.47 6.26
N GLY A 42 20.79 -13.89 7.42
CA GLY A 42 19.80 -13.56 8.46
C GLY A 42 19.29 -14.78 9.25
N VAL A 43 18.40 -14.53 10.22
CA VAL A 43 17.97 -15.56 11.19
C VAL A 43 17.16 -16.70 10.56
N TYR A 44 16.46 -16.43 9.46
CA TYR A 44 15.54 -17.37 8.80
C TYR A 44 15.89 -17.63 7.34
N GLY A 45 17.08 -17.22 6.90
CA GLY A 45 17.44 -17.14 5.49
C GLY A 45 16.78 -15.97 4.76
N ARG A 46 17.26 -15.68 3.55
CA ARG A 46 16.71 -14.65 2.65
C ARG A 46 16.44 -15.24 1.27
N TRP A 47 15.43 -14.68 0.60
CA TRP A 47 15.06 -15.07 -0.76
C TRP A 47 15.64 -14.07 -1.78
N PHE A 48 16.02 -14.58 -2.95
CA PHE A 48 16.46 -13.82 -4.12
C PHE A 48 17.65 -12.89 -3.84
N THR A 49 18.64 -13.37 -3.07
CA THR A 49 19.80 -12.57 -2.65
C THR A 49 20.68 -12.21 -3.85
N GLY A 50 21.35 -11.06 -3.77
CA GLY A 50 22.11 -10.47 -4.88
C GLY A 50 21.27 -9.67 -5.90
N ALA A 51 19.95 -9.87 -5.95
CA ALA A 51 19.10 -9.12 -6.85
C ALA A 51 18.89 -7.66 -6.41
N THR A 52 18.72 -6.78 -7.39
CA THR A 52 18.18 -5.44 -7.18
C THR A 52 16.89 -5.25 -7.98
N CYS A 53 15.93 -4.53 -7.40
CA CYS A 53 14.61 -4.29 -7.99
C CYS A 53 14.03 -2.97 -7.47
N ASN A 54 12.79 -2.68 -7.87
CA ASN A 54 11.95 -1.70 -7.22
C ASN A 54 10.48 -2.16 -7.24
N THR A 55 9.80 -2.11 -6.08
CA THR A 55 8.40 -2.56 -5.98
C THR A 55 7.43 -1.63 -6.71
N CYS A 56 7.67 -0.32 -6.70
CA CYS A 56 6.84 0.64 -7.45
C CYS A 56 6.95 0.39 -8.97
N TYR A 57 8.16 0.18 -9.50
CA TYR A 57 8.36 -0.13 -10.91
C TYR A 57 7.52 -1.34 -11.37
N ASN A 58 7.57 -2.42 -10.57
CA ASN A 58 6.83 -3.64 -10.85
C ASN A 58 5.31 -3.50 -10.67
N ALA A 59 4.85 -2.53 -9.86
CA ALA A 59 3.43 -2.30 -9.61
C ALA A 59 2.82 -1.25 -10.56
N ILE A 60 3.63 -0.41 -11.21
CA ILE A 60 3.15 0.73 -12.01
C ILE A 60 3.87 0.82 -13.35
N ASP A 61 5.14 1.23 -13.33
CA ASP A 61 5.88 1.69 -14.52
C ASP A 61 5.90 0.63 -15.62
N ARG A 62 6.18 -0.64 -15.28
CA ARG A 62 6.19 -1.73 -16.28
C ARG A 62 4.85 -1.92 -16.99
N HIS A 63 3.74 -1.61 -16.33
CA HIS A 63 2.41 -1.74 -16.91
C HIS A 63 2.14 -0.61 -17.90
N VAL A 64 2.54 0.62 -17.55
CA VAL A 64 2.52 1.77 -18.46
C VAL A 64 3.36 1.48 -19.70
N GLU A 65 4.62 1.07 -19.51
CA GLU A 65 5.57 0.73 -20.58
C GLU A 65 5.08 -0.40 -21.50
N ARG A 66 4.32 -1.36 -20.95
CA ARG A 66 3.76 -2.51 -21.69
C ARG A 66 2.35 -2.25 -22.21
N GLY A 67 1.96 -0.99 -22.37
CA GLY A 67 0.74 -0.60 -23.09
C GLY A 67 -0.54 -0.59 -22.25
N ARG A 68 -0.44 -0.56 -20.91
CA ARG A 68 -1.60 -0.44 -20.00
C ARG A 68 -1.76 0.96 -19.40
N ALA A 69 -1.11 1.97 -19.95
CA ALA A 69 -1.17 3.36 -19.49
C ALA A 69 -2.61 3.83 -19.19
N GLY A 70 -3.54 3.67 -20.16
CA GLY A 70 -4.95 4.05 -20.03
C GLY A 70 -5.86 3.01 -19.34
N GLN A 71 -5.32 1.88 -18.85
CA GLN A 71 -6.10 0.93 -18.06
C GLN A 71 -6.31 1.51 -16.66
N ALA A 72 -7.51 1.32 -16.09
CA ALA A 72 -7.73 1.59 -14.68
C ALA A 72 -6.73 0.79 -13.82
N ALA A 73 -6.06 1.47 -12.90
CA ALA A 73 -5.23 0.88 -11.86
C ALA A 73 -6.01 0.81 -10.54
N ILE A 74 -6.58 1.94 -10.13
CA ILE A 74 -7.37 2.07 -8.90
C ILE A 74 -8.75 2.64 -9.24
N ILE A 75 -9.81 2.00 -8.76
CA ILE A 75 -11.15 2.58 -8.69
C ILE A 75 -11.41 2.91 -7.23
N TYR A 76 -11.54 4.19 -6.93
CA TYR A 76 -11.97 4.68 -5.64
C TYR A 76 -13.49 4.78 -5.61
N ASP A 77 -14.13 4.10 -4.65
CA ASP A 77 -15.57 4.17 -4.40
C ASP A 77 -15.79 4.49 -2.92
N SER A 78 -16.23 5.73 -2.66
CA SER A 78 -16.56 6.22 -1.32
C SER A 78 -18.05 6.51 -1.24
N PRO A 79 -18.88 5.53 -0.88
CA PRO A 79 -20.29 5.81 -0.64
C PRO A 79 -20.50 6.74 0.56
N ILE A 80 -19.54 6.83 1.48
CA ILE A 80 -19.67 7.69 2.67
C ILE A 80 -19.47 9.17 2.36
N THR A 81 -18.76 9.51 1.28
CA THR A 81 -18.66 10.89 0.76
C THR A 81 -19.42 11.09 -0.55
N GLY A 82 -20.02 10.03 -1.11
CA GLY A 82 -20.68 10.06 -2.41
C GLY A 82 -19.72 10.30 -3.58
N SER A 83 -18.45 9.92 -3.43
CA SER A 83 -17.39 10.19 -4.39
C SER A 83 -16.92 8.92 -5.08
N GLN A 84 -16.65 9.01 -6.38
CA GLN A 84 -16.00 7.95 -7.15
C GLN A 84 -14.92 8.56 -8.04
N ARG A 85 -13.80 7.85 -8.21
CA ARG A 85 -12.71 8.24 -9.10
C ARG A 85 -12.06 6.99 -9.69
N THR A 86 -11.91 6.97 -11.01
CA THR A 86 -11.05 5.99 -11.68
C THR A 86 -9.70 6.64 -11.92
N ILE A 87 -8.63 5.95 -11.54
CA ILE A 87 -7.24 6.37 -11.70
C ILE A 87 -6.58 5.32 -12.59
N THR A 88 -6.11 5.75 -13.75
CA THR A 88 -5.37 4.90 -14.69
C THR A 88 -3.95 4.60 -14.21
N TYR A 89 -3.26 3.64 -14.83
CA TYR A 89 -1.85 3.37 -14.50
C TYR A 89 -0.94 4.58 -14.79
N GLU A 90 -1.22 5.36 -15.83
CA GLU A 90 -0.51 6.60 -16.14
C GLU A 90 -0.76 7.67 -15.06
N GLU A 91 -2.02 7.94 -14.72
CA GLU A 91 -2.35 8.90 -13.66
C GLU A 91 -1.80 8.45 -12.29
N LEU A 92 -1.81 7.15 -12.01
CA LEU A 92 -1.21 6.60 -10.79
C LEU A 92 0.31 6.85 -10.76
N LYS A 93 1.00 6.66 -11.89
CA LYS A 93 2.43 6.96 -12.00
C LYS A 93 2.69 8.44 -11.71
N ASP A 94 1.93 9.34 -12.32
CA ASP A 94 2.09 10.79 -12.17
C ASP A 94 1.87 11.24 -10.72
N GLU A 95 0.82 10.75 -10.05
CA GLU A 95 0.53 11.08 -8.65
C GLU A 95 1.63 10.55 -7.71
N VAL A 96 2.14 9.35 -7.97
CA VAL A 96 3.22 8.72 -7.19
C VAL A 96 4.55 9.45 -7.39
N GLU A 97 4.90 9.83 -8.62
CA GLU A 97 6.11 10.61 -8.91
C GLU A 97 6.07 12.00 -8.31
N ALA A 98 4.93 12.69 -8.44
CA ALA A 98 4.75 14.01 -7.84
C ALA A 98 4.90 13.96 -6.31
N LEU A 99 4.26 12.99 -5.65
CA LEU A 99 4.41 12.81 -4.20
C LEU A 99 5.84 12.40 -3.82
N ALA A 100 6.47 11.49 -4.57
CA ALA A 100 7.86 11.09 -4.33
C ALA A 100 8.82 12.28 -4.47
N SER A 101 8.59 13.19 -5.43
CA SER A 101 9.38 14.41 -5.57
C SER A 101 9.25 15.30 -4.35
N VAL A 102 8.02 15.55 -3.87
CA VAL A 102 7.77 16.34 -2.65
C VAL A 102 8.46 15.71 -1.44
N MET A 103 8.43 14.38 -1.32
CA MET A 103 9.10 13.66 -0.24
C MET A 103 10.63 13.78 -0.33
N GLN A 104 11.20 13.64 -1.53
CA GLN A 104 12.64 13.77 -1.77
C GLN A 104 13.16 15.18 -1.48
N ASP A 105 12.40 16.22 -1.86
CA ASP A 105 12.71 17.62 -1.55
C ASP A 105 12.73 17.92 -0.04
N ARG A 106 12.03 17.10 0.75
CA ARG A 106 12.06 17.10 2.22
C ARG A 106 13.06 16.12 2.81
N GLY A 107 13.94 15.60 1.97
CA GLY A 107 15.08 14.78 2.38
C GLY A 107 14.75 13.31 2.62
N ILE A 108 13.60 12.79 2.18
CA ILE A 108 13.35 11.34 2.21
C ILE A 108 14.28 10.64 1.22
N SER A 109 14.96 9.61 1.72
CA SER A 109 15.91 8.80 0.96
C SER A 109 15.72 7.31 1.26
N LYS A 110 16.46 6.45 0.54
CA LYS A 110 16.42 5.00 0.72
C LYS A 110 16.72 4.63 2.19
N GLY A 111 15.84 3.83 2.79
CA GLY A 111 15.96 3.35 4.18
C GLY A 111 15.37 4.29 5.25
N ASP A 112 14.95 5.50 4.89
CA ASP A 112 14.19 6.37 5.79
C ASP A 112 12.80 5.77 6.05
N ARG A 113 12.31 5.89 7.29
CA ARG A 113 10.96 5.44 7.64
C ARG A 113 9.96 6.57 7.44
N VAL A 114 8.80 6.24 6.88
CA VAL A 114 7.69 7.18 6.69
C VAL A 114 6.42 6.56 7.26
N ILE A 115 5.81 7.19 8.27
CA ILE A 115 4.51 6.71 8.76
C ILE A 115 3.40 7.25 7.86
N ILE A 116 2.43 6.39 7.55
CA ILE A 116 1.21 6.77 6.82
C ILE A 116 0.03 6.57 7.77
N TYR A 117 -0.62 7.66 8.15
CA TYR A 117 -1.78 7.67 9.04
C TYR A 117 -2.95 8.33 8.32
N MET A 118 -3.54 7.60 7.37
CA MET A 118 -4.56 8.09 6.45
C MET A 118 -5.80 7.18 6.46
N PRO A 119 -6.99 7.72 6.15
CA PRO A 119 -8.18 6.93 5.86
C PRO A 119 -8.05 6.18 4.52
N MET A 120 -9.08 5.43 4.14
CA MET A 120 -9.20 4.78 2.84
C MET A 120 -9.43 5.80 1.72
N VAL A 121 -8.37 6.50 1.31
CA VAL A 121 -8.36 7.41 0.15
C VAL A 121 -7.24 7.05 -0.82
N PRO A 122 -7.32 7.40 -2.12
CA PRO A 122 -6.27 7.07 -3.10
C PRO A 122 -4.87 7.49 -2.68
N GLU A 123 -4.76 8.65 -2.03
CA GLU A 123 -3.50 9.24 -1.57
C GLU A 123 -2.77 8.34 -0.57
N ALA A 124 -3.49 7.47 0.16
CA ALA A 124 -2.86 6.48 1.03
C ALA A 124 -2.09 5.43 0.22
N ALA A 125 -2.66 4.95 -0.89
CA ALA A 125 -1.97 4.05 -1.81
C ALA A 125 -0.81 4.77 -2.52
N PHE A 126 -1.02 6.03 -2.92
CA PHE A 126 0.04 6.85 -3.54
C PHE A 126 1.22 7.00 -2.59
N ALA A 127 0.98 7.27 -1.29
CA ALA A 127 2.02 7.37 -0.28
C ALA A 127 2.80 6.06 -0.09
N MET A 128 2.12 4.91 -0.05
CA MET A 128 2.77 3.60 0.04
C MET A 128 3.69 3.34 -1.17
N LEU A 129 3.22 3.68 -2.38
CA LEU A 129 3.94 3.47 -3.63
C LEU A 129 5.07 4.49 -3.82
N ALA A 130 4.90 5.74 -3.38
CA ALA A 130 5.95 6.76 -3.38
C ALA A 130 7.11 6.40 -2.44
N CYS A 131 6.79 5.85 -1.26
CA CYS A 131 7.82 5.29 -0.37
C CYS A 131 8.59 4.16 -1.08
N ALA A 132 7.87 3.20 -1.69
CA ALA A 132 8.47 2.09 -2.42
C ALA A 132 9.32 2.58 -3.62
N ARG A 133 8.90 3.65 -4.31
CA ARG A 133 9.63 4.27 -5.42
C ARG A 133 10.98 4.82 -4.96
N LEU A 134 11.01 5.51 -3.83
CA LEU A 134 12.23 6.10 -3.26
C LEU A 134 13.13 5.08 -2.53
N GLY A 135 12.62 3.87 -2.27
CA GLY A 135 13.27 2.89 -1.39
C GLY A 135 13.15 3.24 0.10
N ALA A 136 12.21 4.13 0.45
CA ALA A 136 11.83 4.41 1.83
C ALA A 136 10.94 3.29 2.38
N ILE A 137 10.95 3.15 3.70
CA ILE A 137 10.27 2.08 4.42
C ILE A 137 8.99 2.66 5.02
N HIS A 138 7.86 2.42 4.38
CA HIS A 138 6.61 2.95 4.94
C HIS A 138 6.12 2.13 6.13
N SER A 139 5.34 2.76 7.00
CA SER A 139 4.61 2.10 8.06
C SER A 139 3.20 2.66 8.16
N VAL A 140 2.24 1.93 7.61
CA VAL A 140 0.83 2.34 7.68
C VAL A 140 0.27 2.04 9.06
N VAL A 141 -0.39 3.03 9.65
CA VAL A 141 -1.08 2.91 10.94
C VAL A 141 -2.58 3.06 10.70
N PHE A 142 -3.35 2.08 11.15
CA PHE A 142 -4.80 2.09 11.02
C PHE A 142 -5.40 3.35 11.67
N GLY A 143 -6.22 4.07 10.90
CA GLY A 143 -6.77 5.36 11.29
C GLY A 143 -7.74 5.36 12.49
N GLY A 144 -8.19 4.18 12.91
CA GLY A 144 -8.99 4.03 14.14
C GLY A 144 -8.16 3.99 15.43
N PHE A 145 -6.83 3.97 15.36
CA PHE A 145 -5.97 4.03 16.55
C PHE A 145 -5.95 5.43 17.15
N ALA A 146 -5.84 5.51 18.48
CA ALA A 146 -5.70 6.77 19.20
C ALA A 146 -4.24 7.28 19.19
N ALA A 147 -4.05 8.52 19.67
CA ALA A 147 -2.77 9.21 19.63
C ALA A 147 -1.64 8.43 20.32
N ARG A 148 -1.93 7.78 21.46
CA ARG A 148 -0.93 6.98 22.20
C ARG A 148 -0.41 5.80 21.37
N GLU A 149 -1.28 5.09 20.68
CA GLU A 149 -0.95 3.96 19.83
C GLU A 149 -0.13 4.42 18.63
N LEU A 150 -0.42 5.59 18.06
CA LEU A 150 0.41 6.20 17.03
C LEU A 150 1.78 6.61 17.58
N ALA A 151 1.85 7.25 18.76
CA ALA A 151 3.10 7.68 19.39
C ALA A 151 4.07 6.52 19.62
N THR A 152 3.59 5.37 20.12
CA THR A 152 4.44 4.18 20.31
C THR A 152 5.09 3.67 19.02
N ARG A 153 4.42 3.86 17.88
CA ARG A 153 4.94 3.46 16.56
C ARG A 153 5.88 4.52 15.99
N ILE A 154 5.64 5.80 16.28
CA ILE A 154 6.60 6.88 15.98
C ILE A 154 7.92 6.61 16.70
N ASP A 155 7.87 6.25 17.99
CA ASP A 155 9.09 5.99 18.77
C ASP A 155 9.84 4.74 18.32
N ASP A 156 9.14 3.68 17.92
CA ASP A 156 9.79 2.45 17.46
C ASP A 156 10.32 2.58 16.02
N ALA A 157 9.53 3.13 15.10
CA ALA A 157 9.93 3.28 13.70
C ALA A 157 10.88 4.45 13.47
N THR A 158 10.91 5.44 14.38
CA THR A 158 11.67 6.70 14.27
C THR A 158 11.55 7.33 12.87
N PRO A 159 10.32 7.64 12.40
CA PRO A 159 10.11 8.10 11.04
C PRO A 159 10.64 9.51 10.83
N LYS A 160 11.20 9.76 9.64
CA LYS A 160 11.63 11.10 9.23
C LYS A 160 10.45 11.98 8.82
N MET A 161 9.39 11.36 8.29
CA MET A 161 8.17 12.04 7.85
C MET A 161 6.92 11.26 8.25
N ILE A 162 5.81 11.97 8.47
CA ILE A 162 4.48 11.38 8.59
C ILE A 162 3.56 11.94 7.51
N ILE A 163 2.84 11.08 6.80
CA ILE A 163 1.81 11.48 5.83
C ILE A 163 0.45 11.18 6.45
N SER A 164 -0.44 12.16 6.49
CA SER A 164 -1.76 12.03 7.12
C SER A 164 -2.82 12.82 6.36
N ALA A 165 -4.05 12.81 6.88
CA ALA A 165 -5.16 13.60 6.39
C ALA A 165 -5.70 14.49 7.50
N SER A 166 -6.50 15.50 7.16
CA SER A 166 -7.20 16.32 8.15
C SER A 166 -8.23 15.48 8.91
N CYS A 167 -8.96 14.60 8.20
CA CYS A 167 -9.97 13.74 8.78
C CYS A 167 -10.23 12.42 8.03
N GLY A 168 -11.05 11.56 8.63
CA GLY A 168 -11.71 10.42 8.00
C GLY A 168 -13.18 10.35 8.40
N ILE A 169 -13.97 9.55 7.69
CA ILE A 169 -15.43 9.51 7.87
C ILE A 169 -15.86 8.13 8.36
N GLU A 170 -16.67 8.10 9.42
CA GLU A 170 -17.37 6.93 9.93
C GLU A 170 -18.88 7.23 9.92
N PRO A 171 -19.78 6.22 9.87
CA PRO A 171 -21.21 6.44 9.59
C PRO A 171 -21.92 7.51 10.45
N ASN A 172 -21.46 7.73 11.68
CA ASN A 172 -22.08 8.68 12.62
C ASN A 172 -21.13 9.78 13.11
N ARG A 173 -19.90 9.87 12.58
CA ARG A 173 -18.92 10.86 13.05
C ARG A 173 -17.80 11.13 12.06
N VAL A 174 -17.26 12.33 12.12
CA VAL A 174 -15.96 12.64 11.56
C VAL A 174 -14.87 12.24 12.57
N VAL A 175 -13.85 11.54 12.08
CA VAL A 175 -12.62 11.26 12.84
C VAL A 175 -11.64 12.37 12.49
N ALA A 176 -11.28 13.23 13.44
CA ALA A 176 -10.30 14.29 13.21
C ALA A 176 -8.88 13.70 13.36
N TYR A 177 -8.21 13.44 12.24
CA TYR A 177 -6.89 12.79 12.22
C TYR A 177 -5.80 13.76 12.67
N LYS A 178 -5.87 15.02 12.24
CA LYS A 178 -4.83 16.01 12.54
C LYS A 178 -4.61 16.24 14.05
N PRO A 179 -5.65 16.41 14.89
CA PRO A 179 -5.45 16.50 16.34
C PRO A 179 -4.83 15.24 16.96
N LEU A 180 -5.24 14.05 16.50
CA LEU A 180 -4.66 12.78 16.96
C LEU A 180 -3.18 12.65 16.57
N LEU A 181 -2.82 13.09 15.37
CA LEU A 181 -1.44 13.15 14.90
C LEU A 181 -0.61 14.12 15.74
N ASP A 182 -1.11 15.33 15.99
CA ASP A 182 -0.39 16.35 16.74
C ASP A 182 -0.12 15.89 18.18
N GLU A 183 -1.14 15.34 18.84
CA GLU A 183 -1.03 14.75 20.18
C GLU A 183 -0.02 13.58 20.19
N ALA A 184 -0.06 12.71 19.18
CA ALA A 184 0.87 11.59 19.08
C ALA A 184 2.33 12.06 18.89
N ILE A 185 2.56 13.06 18.03
CA ILE A 185 3.88 13.67 17.83
C ILE A 185 4.34 14.34 19.12
N GLU A 186 3.47 14.99 19.88
CA GLU A 186 3.82 15.61 21.17
C GLU A 186 4.26 14.54 22.19
N MET A 187 3.52 13.43 22.28
CA MET A 187 3.82 12.32 23.19
C MET A 187 5.11 11.56 22.83
N ALA A 188 5.40 11.36 21.54
CA ALA A 188 6.56 10.59 21.08
C ALA A 188 7.88 11.25 21.49
N ALA A 189 8.89 10.48 21.88
CA ALA A 189 10.24 11.00 22.10
C ALA A 189 10.93 11.36 20.77
N SER A 190 10.72 10.55 19.73
CA SER A 190 11.21 10.81 18.36
C SER A 190 10.26 11.76 17.64
N LYS A 191 10.77 12.89 17.12
CA LYS A 191 9.96 13.85 16.35
C LYS A 191 10.26 13.69 14.85
N PRO A 192 9.24 13.55 13.98
CA PRO A 192 9.46 13.64 12.54
C PRO A 192 9.91 15.05 12.15
N GLU A 193 10.68 15.16 11.07
CA GLU A 193 11.15 16.45 10.56
C GLU A 193 10.04 17.22 9.83
N SER A 194 9.11 16.51 9.21
CA SER A 194 8.00 17.11 8.48
C SER A 194 6.76 16.20 8.45
N CYS A 195 5.62 16.80 8.15
CA CYS A 195 4.37 16.09 7.88
C CYS A 195 3.76 16.57 6.55
N ILE A 196 3.16 15.67 5.79
CA ILE A 196 2.33 16.02 4.63
C ILE A 196 0.88 15.72 4.98
N ILE A 197 0.00 16.71 4.85
CA ILE A 197 -1.38 16.65 5.30
C ILE A 197 -2.33 16.83 4.11
N LEU A 198 -3.13 15.79 3.84
CA LEU A 198 -4.26 15.86 2.91
C LEU A 198 -5.45 16.56 3.56
N GLN A 199 -5.79 17.75 3.09
CA GLN A 199 -7.02 18.44 3.51
C GLN A 199 -8.23 17.76 2.89
N ARG A 200 -9.17 17.34 3.72
CA ARG A 200 -10.48 16.84 3.32
C ARG A 200 -11.55 17.85 3.72
N GLU A 201 -12.42 18.18 2.78
CA GLU A 201 -13.46 19.22 2.94
C GLU A 201 -14.42 18.95 4.12
N GLN A 202 -14.61 17.67 4.49
CA GLN A 202 -15.50 17.28 5.57
C GLN A 202 -15.05 17.81 6.94
N ASN A 203 -13.74 18.02 7.12
CA ASN A 203 -13.16 18.69 8.28
C ASN A 203 -11.70 19.06 7.98
N VAL A 204 -11.50 20.30 7.52
CA VAL A 204 -10.17 20.89 7.28
C VAL A 204 -9.47 21.20 8.60
N CYS A 205 -8.15 21.36 8.56
CA CYS A 205 -7.34 21.60 9.76
C CYS A 205 -6.26 22.66 9.53
N ASP A 206 -5.78 23.26 10.62
CA ASP A 206 -4.63 24.15 10.57
C ASP A 206 -3.33 23.36 10.40
N LEU A 207 -2.42 23.94 9.62
CA LEU A 207 -1.08 23.41 9.37
C LEU A 207 -0.06 24.15 10.24
N ILE A 208 0.81 23.40 10.94
CA ILE A 208 1.87 23.98 11.77
C ILE A 208 3.02 24.47 10.86
N PRO A 209 3.32 25.79 10.85
CA PRO A 209 4.38 26.33 10.00
C PRO A 209 5.75 25.70 10.29
N GLY A 210 6.49 25.37 9.23
CA GLY A 210 7.81 24.75 9.33
C GLY A 210 7.80 23.24 9.53
N ARG A 211 6.64 22.62 9.84
CA ARG A 211 6.51 21.16 9.96
C ARG A 211 5.52 20.59 8.94
N ASP A 212 4.33 21.19 8.84
CA ASP A 212 3.23 20.63 8.04
C ASP A 212 3.19 21.23 6.64
N ILE A 213 2.97 20.36 5.65
CA ILE A 213 2.90 20.68 4.22
C ILE A 213 1.51 20.31 3.72
N ASP A 214 0.87 21.22 2.99
CA ASP A 214 -0.40 20.92 2.32
C ASP A 214 -0.15 19.96 1.14
N TYR A 215 -0.80 18.79 1.17
CA TYR A 215 -0.64 17.76 0.15
C TYR A 215 -1.04 18.27 -1.24
N ALA A 216 -2.25 18.84 -1.37
CA ALA A 216 -2.82 19.20 -2.65
C ALA A 216 -2.00 20.29 -3.34
N GLN A 217 -1.55 21.29 -2.58
CA GLN A 217 -0.68 22.35 -3.07
C GLN A 217 0.68 21.80 -3.52
N ALA A 218 1.35 21.02 -2.68
CA ALA A 218 2.71 20.56 -2.97
C ALA A 218 2.74 19.54 -4.12
N VAL A 219 1.87 18.52 -4.07
CA VAL A 219 1.77 17.49 -5.10
C VAL A 219 1.19 18.05 -6.39
N GLY A 220 0.22 18.97 -6.31
CA GLY A 220 -0.30 19.68 -7.48
C GLY A 220 0.77 20.51 -8.19
N ALA A 221 1.62 21.22 -7.45
CA ALA A 221 2.73 21.97 -8.02
C ALA A 221 3.77 21.05 -8.68
N ALA A 222 4.16 19.96 -8.01
CA ALA A 222 5.09 18.97 -8.56
C ALA A 222 4.53 18.36 -9.87
N ARG A 223 3.30 17.86 -9.85
CA ARG A 223 2.62 17.34 -11.05
C ARG A 223 2.55 18.37 -12.18
N SER A 224 2.22 19.63 -11.88
CA SER A 224 2.16 20.69 -12.91
C SER A 224 3.52 20.99 -13.53
N ALA A 225 4.60 20.78 -12.77
CA ALA A 225 5.97 20.91 -13.27
C ALA A 225 6.42 19.69 -14.10
N GLY A 226 5.66 18.60 -14.13
CA GLY A 226 6.00 17.37 -14.85
C GLY A 226 7.26 16.70 -14.30
N VAL A 227 7.45 16.71 -12.96
CA VAL A 227 8.62 16.07 -12.37
C VAL A 227 8.56 14.56 -12.56
N GLU A 228 9.64 14.00 -13.10
CA GLU A 228 9.87 12.57 -13.18
C GLU A 228 10.87 12.15 -12.11
N ILE A 229 10.52 11.15 -11.31
CA ILE A 229 11.39 10.62 -10.25
C ILE A 229 11.73 9.18 -10.61
N PRO A 230 13.00 8.81 -10.82
CA PRO A 230 13.35 7.44 -11.15
C PRO A 230 13.07 6.50 -9.96
N CYS A 231 12.71 5.25 -10.25
CA CYS A 231 12.64 4.20 -9.25
C CYS A 231 14.03 3.90 -8.67
N THR A 232 14.23 4.17 -7.39
CA THR A 232 15.50 3.88 -6.69
C THR A 232 15.75 2.37 -6.63
N PRO A 233 16.88 1.86 -7.14
CA PRO A 233 17.24 0.46 -6.98
C PRO A 233 17.43 0.10 -5.49
N VAL A 234 16.71 -0.94 -5.06
CA VAL A 234 16.85 -1.54 -3.73
C VAL A 234 17.26 -3.00 -3.86
N ALA A 235 17.96 -3.55 -2.86
CA ALA A 235 18.18 -4.97 -2.79
C ALA A 235 16.83 -5.68 -2.62
N SER A 236 16.69 -6.89 -3.17
CA SER A 236 15.51 -7.73 -2.93
C SER A 236 15.21 -7.91 -1.44
N THR A 237 16.26 -7.93 -0.60
CA THR A 237 16.18 -8.13 0.85
C THR A 237 15.99 -6.84 1.65
N ASP A 238 16.08 -5.67 1.01
CA ASP A 238 15.84 -4.38 1.67
C ASP A 238 14.38 -4.32 2.16
N PRO A 239 14.11 -3.73 3.34
CA PRO A 239 12.76 -3.53 3.83
C PRO A 239 11.92 -2.66 2.88
N LEU A 240 10.73 -3.13 2.55
CA LEU A 240 9.68 -2.38 1.86
C LEU A 240 8.79 -1.64 2.86
N TYR A 241 8.37 -2.32 3.93
CA TYR A 241 7.52 -1.73 4.95
C TYR A 241 7.68 -2.36 6.33
N ILE A 242 7.20 -1.63 7.34
CA ILE A 242 6.99 -2.10 8.71
C ILE A 242 5.49 -2.06 8.99
N LEU A 243 4.89 -3.21 9.33
CA LEU A 243 3.50 -3.28 9.72
C LEU A 243 3.36 -3.77 11.16
N TYR A 244 2.86 -2.88 12.03
CA TYR A 244 2.73 -3.18 13.45
C TYR A 244 1.53 -4.09 13.74
N THR A 245 1.78 -5.11 14.55
CA THR A 245 0.78 -6.05 15.07
C THR A 245 0.74 -6.03 16.59
N SER A 246 -0.39 -6.48 17.17
CA SER A 246 -0.56 -6.61 18.62
C SER A 246 0.51 -7.54 19.21
N GLY A 247 1.41 -6.99 20.03
CA GLY A 247 2.37 -7.75 20.81
C GLY A 247 1.75 -8.31 22.09
N THR A 248 2.23 -9.47 22.54
CA THR A 248 1.84 -10.08 23.82
C THR A 248 2.43 -9.37 25.04
N THR A 249 3.42 -8.49 24.84
CA THR A 249 4.25 -7.87 25.88
C THR A 249 3.99 -6.37 26.08
N GLY A 250 2.91 -5.83 25.49
CA GLY A 250 2.53 -4.41 25.59
C GLY A 250 3.28 -3.48 24.63
N GLN A 251 4.39 -3.92 24.03
CA GLN A 251 5.07 -3.20 22.94
C GLN A 251 4.58 -3.71 21.58
N PRO A 252 4.23 -2.83 20.62
CA PRO A 252 3.80 -3.24 19.30
C PRO A 252 4.97 -3.89 18.54
N LYS A 253 4.70 -4.97 17.80
CA LYS A 253 5.74 -5.68 17.04
C LYS A 253 5.70 -5.23 15.58
N GLY A 254 6.75 -4.55 15.12
CA GLY A 254 6.90 -4.13 13.73
C GLY A 254 7.32 -5.31 12.84
N VAL A 255 6.37 -5.90 12.11
CA VAL A 255 6.69 -6.94 11.12
C VAL A 255 7.31 -6.29 9.90
N VAL A 256 8.56 -6.61 9.62
CA VAL A 256 9.29 -6.10 8.46
C VAL A 256 9.04 -7.01 7.25
N ARG A 257 8.73 -6.41 6.11
CA ARG A 257 8.60 -7.10 4.83
C ARG A 257 9.68 -6.63 3.86
N ASP A 258 10.34 -7.57 3.19
CA ASP A 258 11.32 -7.34 2.13
C ASP A 258 10.66 -7.03 0.77
N ASN A 259 11.43 -6.58 -0.22
CA ASN A 259 10.92 -6.24 -1.55
C ASN A 259 10.70 -7.47 -2.44
N GLY A 260 11.75 -8.29 -2.62
CA GLY A 260 11.79 -9.35 -3.63
C GLY A 260 10.84 -10.49 -3.34
N GLY A 261 11.00 -11.14 -2.17
CA GLY A 261 10.15 -12.27 -1.78
C GLY A 261 8.67 -11.90 -1.71
N HIS A 262 8.38 -10.68 -1.27
CA HIS A 262 7.05 -10.11 -1.25
C HIS A 262 6.42 -10.02 -2.64
N MET A 263 7.12 -9.41 -3.61
CA MET A 263 6.59 -9.27 -4.97
C MET A 263 6.33 -10.61 -5.63
N VAL A 264 7.29 -11.55 -5.56
CA VAL A 264 7.17 -12.87 -6.16
C VAL A 264 5.96 -13.62 -5.60
N ALA A 265 5.85 -13.70 -4.28
CA ALA A 265 4.76 -14.42 -3.64
C ALA A 265 3.40 -13.78 -3.94
N LEU A 266 3.27 -12.45 -3.82
CA LEU A 266 2.00 -11.77 -4.04
C LEU A 266 1.53 -11.80 -5.50
N LYS A 267 2.45 -11.67 -6.46
CA LYS A 267 2.07 -11.81 -7.87
C LYS A 267 1.54 -13.21 -8.17
N TRP A 268 2.20 -14.24 -7.65
CA TRP A 268 1.78 -15.63 -7.82
C TRP A 268 0.38 -15.90 -7.25
N THR A 269 0.08 -15.36 -6.06
CA THR A 269 -1.23 -15.63 -5.41
C THR A 269 -2.42 -15.05 -6.18
N MET A 270 -2.25 -13.95 -6.93
CA MET A 270 -3.35 -13.36 -7.70
C MET A 270 -3.98 -14.35 -8.68
N LYS A 271 -3.15 -15.08 -9.44
CA LYS A 271 -3.67 -16.12 -10.33
C LYS A 271 -3.94 -17.43 -9.59
N ALA A 272 -3.02 -17.88 -8.75
CA ALA A 272 -3.09 -19.22 -8.15
C ALA A 272 -4.19 -19.39 -7.09
N ILE A 273 -4.52 -18.33 -6.36
CA ILE A 273 -5.51 -18.36 -5.26
C ILE A 273 -6.78 -17.62 -5.66
N TYR A 274 -6.63 -16.39 -6.16
CA TYR A 274 -7.78 -15.53 -6.46
C TYR A 274 -8.29 -15.69 -7.90
N ASN A 275 -7.55 -16.41 -8.75
CA ASN A 275 -7.88 -16.64 -10.16
C ASN A 275 -8.21 -15.35 -10.92
N VAL A 276 -7.43 -14.30 -10.67
CA VAL A 276 -7.58 -12.99 -11.34
C VAL A 276 -6.48 -12.78 -12.36
N GLU A 277 -6.90 -12.42 -13.57
CA GLU A 277 -6.04 -12.12 -14.71
C GLU A 277 -5.68 -10.64 -14.79
N PRO A 278 -4.53 -10.31 -15.41
CA PRO A 278 -4.17 -8.93 -15.69
C PRO A 278 -5.28 -8.20 -16.47
N GLY A 279 -5.77 -7.07 -15.94
CA GLY A 279 -6.84 -6.27 -16.52
C GLY A 279 -8.23 -6.49 -15.91
N GLU A 280 -8.40 -7.57 -15.15
CA GLU A 280 -9.64 -7.80 -14.39
C GLU A 280 -9.70 -6.90 -13.14
N VAL A 281 -10.93 -6.72 -12.63
CA VAL A 281 -11.19 -5.92 -11.44
C VAL A 281 -11.20 -6.81 -10.20
N TYR A 282 -10.28 -6.55 -9.28
CA TYR A 282 -10.17 -7.21 -7.99
C TYR A 282 -10.62 -6.27 -6.87
N TRP A 283 -11.34 -6.81 -5.89
CA TRP A 283 -11.74 -6.04 -4.72
C TRP A 283 -11.46 -6.77 -3.42
N ALA A 284 -10.50 -6.27 -2.64
CA ALA A 284 -10.39 -6.58 -1.22
C ALA A 284 -11.13 -5.52 -0.39
N ALA A 285 -12.29 -5.87 0.16
CA ALA A 285 -13.04 -5.02 1.10
C ALA A 285 -12.39 -5.08 2.49
N SER A 286 -11.26 -4.41 2.63
CA SER A 286 -10.45 -4.30 3.85
C SER A 286 -9.95 -2.86 4.04
N ASP A 287 -8.92 -2.66 4.85
CA ASP A 287 -8.30 -1.36 5.11
C ASP A 287 -6.78 -1.45 4.95
N VAL A 288 -6.15 -0.40 4.39
CA VAL A 288 -4.70 -0.32 4.18
C VAL A 288 -3.90 -0.40 5.47
N GLY A 289 -4.48 -0.10 6.63
CA GLY A 289 -3.87 -0.31 7.95
C GLY A 289 -3.69 -1.77 8.35
N TRP A 290 -4.19 -2.73 7.56
CA TRP A 290 -4.01 -4.17 7.78
C TRP A 290 -3.21 -4.82 6.65
N VAL A 291 -2.68 -6.01 6.93
CA VAL A 291 -1.90 -6.77 5.95
C VAL A 291 -2.72 -7.15 4.72
N VAL A 292 -4.04 -7.33 4.86
CA VAL A 292 -4.93 -7.56 3.72
C VAL A 292 -4.96 -6.34 2.79
N GLY A 293 -5.00 -5.13 3.34
CA GLY A 293 -4.94 -3.92 2.52
C GLY A 293 -3.58 -3.73 1.86
N HIS A 294 -2.48 -3.98 2.57
CA HIS A 294 -1.15 -3.97 1.97
C HIS A 294 -1.06 -4.94 0.81
N SER A 295 -1.31 -6.22 1.09
CA SER A 295 -1.11 -7.28 0.12
C SER A 295 -2.12 -7.23 -1.02
N TYR A 296 -3.40 -7.02 -0.73
CA TYR A 296 -4.48 -7.29 -1.69
C TYR A 296 -5.33 -6.08 -2.06
N ILE A 297 -5.17 -4.92 -1.42
CA ILE A 297 -5.70 -3.66 -2.00
C ILE A 297 -4.62 -3.02 -2.88
N VAL A 298 -3.37 -2.92 -2.38
CA VAL A 298 -2.32 -2.20 -3.10
C VAL A 298 -1.42 -3.15 -3.90
N TYR A 299 -0.60 -3.97 -3.25
CA TYR A 299 0.55 -4.58 -3.93
C TYR A 299 0.20 -5.67 -4.94
N ALA A 300 -0.43 -6.75 -4.52
CA ALA A 300 -0.71 -7.91 -5.38
C ALA A 300 -1.51 -7.57 -6.66
N PRO A 301 -2.66 -6.86 -6.60
CA PRO A 301 -3.40 -6.54 -7.81
C PRO A 301 -2.62 -5.63 -8.76
N LEU A 302 -1.88 -4.65 -8.25
CA LEU A 302 -1.08 -3.75 -9.09
C LEU A 302 0.13 -4.50 -9.69
N LEU A 303 0.83 -5.35 -8.93
CA LEU A 303 1.88 -6.24 -9.44
C LEU A 303 1.35 -7.19 -10.53
N GLN A 304 0.08 -7.61 -10.45
CA GLN A 304 -0.52 -8.45 -11.47
C GLN A 304 -0.95 -7.66 -12.71
N GLY A 305 -1.08 -6.33 -12.64
CA GLY A 305 -1.63 -5.51 -13.72
C GLY A 305 -3.17 -5.49 -13.72
N CYS A 306 -3.80 -5.77 -12.59
CA CYS A 306 -5.25 -5.71 -12.39
C CYS A 306 -5.72 -4.28 -12.11
N THR A 307 -7.04 -4.07 -12.11
CA THR A 307 -7.68 -2.91 -11.49
C THR A 307 -8.02 -3.28 -10.05
N THR A 308 -7.68 -2.45 -9.07
CA THR A 308 -8.03 -2.66 -7.65
C THR A 308 -9.09 -1.67 -7.18
N ILE A 309 -10.05 -2.13 -6.38
CA ILE A 309 -11.03 -1.25 -5.73
C ILE A 309 -10.49 -0.77 -4.39
N LEU A 310 -10.42 0.56 -4.21
CA LEU A 310 -10.17 1.22 -2.94
C LEU A 310 -11.51 1.74 -2.40
N PHE A 311 -12.04 1.06 -1.38
CA PHE A 311 -13.40 1.30 -0.87
C PHE A 311 -13.38 2.09 0.44
N GLU A 312 -14.09 3.22 0.49
CA GLU A 312 -14.29 4.01 1.71
C GLU A 312 -15.77 3.97 2.14
N GLY A 313 -16.10 2.94 2.90
CA GLY A 313 -17.45 2.76 3.41
C GLY A 313 -17.55 1.56 4.33
N LYS A 314 -18.77 1.09 4.52
CA LYS A 314 -19.07 -0.10 5.33
C LYS A 314 -19.94 -1.07 4.51
N PRO A 315 -19.94 -2.38 4.86
CA PRO A 315 -20.81 -3.36 4.22
C PRO A 315 -22.31 -3.05 4.37
N VAL A 316 -22.68 -2.29 5.40
CA VAL A 316 -24.04 -1.81 5.67
C VAL A 316 -23.97 -0.37 6.21
N GLY A 317 -25.01 0.43 5.97
CA GLY A 317 -25.11 1.79 6.50
C GLY A 317 -24.39 2.86 5.68
N THR A 318 -23.84 2.51 4.51
CA THR A 318 -23.28 3.48 3.54
C THR A 318 -23.71 3.16 2.10
N PRO A 319 -25.00 3.34 1.73
CA PRO A 319 -26.13 3.65 2.62
C PRO A 319 -26.82 2.40 3.20
N ASP A 320 -26.76 1.26 2.52
CA ASP A 320 -27.54 0.07 2.87
C ASP A 320 -26.78 -1.25 2.61
N ALA A 321 -27.43 -2.39 2.87
CA ALA A 321 -26.86 -3.73 2.69
C ALA A 321 -26.66 -4.15 1.22
N GLY A 322 -27.14 -3.34 0.28
CA GLY A 322 -26.91 -3.48 -1.15
C GLY A 322 -25.52 -3.03 -1.60
N THR A 323 -24.79 -2.30 -0.74
CA THR A 323 -23.55 -1.59 -1.12
C THR A 323 -22.50 -2.49 -1.76
N PHE A 324 -22.24 -3.67 -1.19
CA PHE A 324 -21.24 -4.59 -1.78
C PHE A 324 -21.65 -5.07 -3.17
N TRP A 325 -22.93 -5.39 -3.36
CA TRP A 325 -23.46 -5.87 -4.62
C TRP A 325 -23.50 -4.76 -5.68
N ARG A 326 -23.78 -3.51 -5.26
CA ARG A 326 -23.65 -2.33 -6.13
C ARG A 326 -22.21 -2.20 -6.63
N VAL A 327 -21.22 -2.17 -5.74
CA VAL A 327 -19.80 -2.02 -6.10
C VAL A 327 -19.36 -3.15 -7.04
N ILE A 328 -19.76 -4.40 -6.75
CA ILE A 328 -19.47 -5.54 -7.65
C ILE A 328 -20.07 -5.33 -9.04
N SER A 329 -21.36 -4.97 -9.10
CA SER A 329 -22.09 -4.85 -10.36
C SER A 329 -21.64 -3.64 -11.18
N GLU A 330 -21.36 -2.51 -10.54
CA GLU A 330 -21.04 -1.24 -11.19
C GLU A 330 -19.63 -1.28 -11.78
N HIS A 331 -18.69 -1.88 -11.05
CA HIS A 331 -17.28 -1.92 -11.43
C HIS A 331 -16.86 -3.25 -12.04
N ASN A 332 -17.80 -4.16 -12.33
CA ASN A 332 -17.54 -5.48 -12.93
C ASN A 332 -16.45 -6.27 -12.17
N VAL A 333 -16.58 -6.36 -10.85
CA VAL A 333 -15.61 -7.06 -9.98
C VAL A 333 -15.59 -8.55 -10.30
N SER A 334 -14.42 -9.06 -10.72
CA SER A 334 -14.20 -10.49 -10.99
C SER A 334 -14.04 -11.30 -9.70
N THR A 335 -13.46 -10.71 -8.63
CA THR A 335 -13.27 -11.39 -7.35
C THR A 335 -13.41 -10.42 -6.17
N LEU A 336 -14.27 -10.80 -5.22
CA LEU A 336 -14.41 -10.14 -3.92
C LEU A 336 -13.65 -10.92 -2.84
N PHE A 337 -12.77 -10.24 -2.11
CA PHE A 337 -12.15 -10.71 -0.87
C PHE A 337 -12.63 -9.87 0.32
N THR A 338 -13.30 -10.49 1.29
CA THR A 338 -13.77 -9.80 2.50
C THR A 338 -13.76 -10.69 3.73
N ALA A 339 -13.98 -10.10 4.90
CA ALA A 339 -14.03 -10.80 6.17
C ALA A 339 -15.41 -11.46 6.39
N PRO A 340 -15.47 -12.64 7.03
CA PRO A 340 -16.75 -13.27 7.41
C PRO A 340 -17.66 -12.37 8.25
N THR A 341 -17.08 -11.45 9.03
CA THR A 341 -17.84 -10.47 9.83
C THR A 341 -18.66 -9.52 8.96
N ALA A 342 -18.16 -9.13 7.78
CA ALA A 342 -18.91 -8.28 6.85
C ALA A 342 -20.16 -9.01 6.32
N PHE A 343 -20.01 -10.28 5.90
CA PHE A 343 -21.15 -11.08 5.46
C PHE A 343 -22.18 -11.33 6.56
N ARG A 344 -21.78 -11.45 7.82
CA ARG A 344 -22.74 -11.57 8.94
C ARG A 344 -23.53 -10.29 9.20
N ALA A 345 -23.02 -9.13 8.78
CA ALA A 345 -23.70 -7.84 8.94
C ALA A 345 -24.71 -7.58 7.82
N ILE A 346 -24.43 -8.05 6.60
CA ILE A 346 -25.34 -7.99 5.44
C ILE A 346 -26.48 -8.98 5.70
N LYS A 347 -27.70 -8.49 5.88
CA LYS A 347 -28.91 -9.29 6.17
C LYS A 347 -29.94 -9.18 5.05
#